data_AF-R7VL60-F1
#
_entry.id   AF-R7VL60-F1
#
_cell.length_a   1.000
_cell.length_b   1.000
_cell.length_c   1.000
_cell.angle_alpha   90.00
_cell.angle_beta   90.00
_cell.angle_gamma   90.00
#
_symmetry.space_group_name_H-M   'P 1'
#
loop_
_entity.id
_entity.type
_entity.pdbx_description
1 polymer ?
#
loop_
_entity_poly.entity_id
_entity_poly.type
_entity_poly.pdbx_seq_one_letter_code
_entity_poly.pdbx_strand_id
1 'polypeptide(L)' 'MHSTFPSKVSKITPVFKSGDKYLIANYRPISTLPFLFKAFENIIYQRIINFINKHQHINMIFAKITAQSQL' A
#
# COMPACT_ATOMS: atom_id res chain seq x y z
N MET A 1 24.15 -23.78 -3.75
CA MET A 1 23.76 -22.93 -2.60
C MET A 1 22.68 -21.96 -3.08
N HIS A 2 21.40 -22.21 -2.77
CA HIS A 2 20.32 -21.29 -3.12
C HIS A 2 20.17 -20.27 -1.99
N SER A 3 20.39 -18.98 -2.27
CA SER A 3 20.07 -17.89 -1.36
C SER A 3 18.56 -17.65 -1.36
N THR A 4 17.81 -18.48 -0.66
CA THR A 4 16.37 -18.24 -0.44
C THR A 4 16.24 -17.15 0.63
N PHE A 5 15.77 -15.97 0.24
CA PHE A 5 15.38 -14.91 1.18
C PHE A 5 14.37 -15.49 2.18
N PRO A 6 14.51 -15.27 3.50
CA PRO A 6 13.57 -15.80 4.48
C PRO A 6 12.17 -15.30 4.15
N SER A 7 11.26 -16.27 4.09
CA SER A 7 10.01 -16.25 3.36
C SER A 7 9.09 -15.07 3.65
N LYS A 8 8.48 -14.53 2.59
CA LYS A 8 7.40 -13.52 2.55
C LYS A 8 6.07 -14.02 3.16
N VAL A 9 6.09 -14.81 4.23
CA VAL A 9 4.88 -15.39 4.83
C VAL A 9 4.14 -14.28 5.56
N SER A 10 3.04 -13.82 4.97
CA SER A 10 2.08 -12.92 5.62
C SER A 10 1.12 -13.75 6.46
N LYS A 11 0.72 -13.21 7.62
CA LYS A 11 -0.33 -13.83 8.44
C LYS A 11 -1.68 -13.33 7.95
N ILE A 12 -2.57 -14.25 7.57
CA ILE A 12 -3.95 -13.90 7.22
C ILE A 12 -4.78 -13.91 8.49
N THR A 13 -5.39 -12.78 8.83
CA THR A 13 -6.30 -12.64 9.97
C THR A 13 -7.68 -12.23 9.47
N PRO A 14 -8.74 -12.98 9.77
CA PRO A 14 -10.10 -12.56 9.46
C PRO A 14 -10.50 -11.41 10.39
N VAL A 15 -10.95 -10.30 9.81
CA VAL A 15 -11.45 -9.13 10.54
C VAL A 15 -12.92 -8.95 10.24
N PHE A 16 -13.73 -8.85 11.30
CA PHE A 16 -15.16 -8.61 11.17
C PHE A 16 -15.43 -7.22 10.58
N LYS A 17 -16.27 -7.14 9.56
CA LYS A 17 -16.64 -5.88 8.92
C LYS A 17 -17.93 -5.30 9.49
N SER A 18 -19.04 -6.04 9.41
CA SER A 18 -20.39 -5.57 9.78
C SER A 18 -21.45 -6.69 9.66
N GLY A 19 -22.57 -6.59 10.37
CA GLY A 19 -23.68 -7.54 10.30
C GLY A 19 -23.67 -8.58 11.42
N ASP A 20 -24.04 -9.82 11.10
CA ASP A 20 -24.02 -10.93 12.07
C ASP A 20 -22.59 -11.50 12.23
N LYS A 21 -22.14 -11.67 13.47
CA LYS A 21 -20.81 -12.21 13.81
C LYS A 21 -20.70 -13.72 13.60
N TYR A 22 -21.80 -14.44 13.50
CA TYR A 22 -21.79 -15.89 13.25
C TYR A 22 -21.73 -16.25 11.77
N LEU A 23 -21.94 -15.25 10.88
CA LEU A 23 -21.83 -15.43 9.44
C LEU A 23 -20.42 -15.10 8.94
N ILE A 24 -19.72 -16.12 8.46
CA ILE A 24 -18.36 -16.02 7.88
C ILE A 24 -18.27 -14.99 6.74
N ALA A 25 -19.34 -14.80 5.97
CA ALA A 25 -19.40 -13.81 4.89
C ALA A 25 -19.15 -12.36 5.36
N ASN A 26 -19.35 -12.09 6.65
CA ASN A 26 -19.16 -10.77 7.25
C ASN A 26 -17.71 -10.49 7.70
N TYR A 27 -16.80 -11.44 7.50
CA TYR A 27 -15.38 -11.29 7.78
C TYR A 27 -14.59 -11.06 6.49
N ARG A 28 -13.55 -10.24 6.59
CA ARG A 28 -12.60 -9.98 5.51
C ARG A 28 -11.25 -10.57 5.87
N PRO A 29 -10.62 -11.37 4.98
CA PRO A 29 -9.25 -11.81 5.21
C PRO A 29 -8.29 -10.62 5.00
N ILE A 30 -7.54 -10.25 6.03
CA ILE A 30 -6.49 -9.23 5.95
C ILE A 30 -5.14 -9.91 6.08
N SER A 31 -4.25 -9.68 5.11
CA SER A 31 -2.87 -10.13 5.17
C SER A 31 -2.01 -9.08 5.87
N THR A 32 -1.45 -9.38 7.03
CA THR A 32 -0.48 -8.51 7.67
C THR A 32 0.93 -8.84 7.17
N LEU A 33 1.58 -7.85 6.56
CA LEU A 33 2.97 -7.98 6.15
C LEU A 33 3.89 -7.87 7.39
N PRO A 34 4.94 -8.69 7.49
CA PRO A 34 5.97 -8.50 8.51
C PRO A 34 6.58 -7.09 8.42
N PHE A 35 6.92 -6.49 9.56
CA PHE A 35 7.40 -5.10 9.67
C PHE A 35 8.51 -4.76 8.67
N LEU A 36 9.46 -5.68 8.49
CA LEU A 36 10.56 -5.52 7.55
C LEU A 36 10.08 -5.25 6.11
N PHE A 37 9.06 -5.96 5.64
CA PHE A 37 8.49 -5.73 4.32
C PHE A 37 7.76 -4.40 4.22
N LYS A 38 7.15 -3.92 5.31
CA LYS A 38 6.52 -2.59 5.32
C LYS A 38 7.54 -1.47 5.23
N ALA A 39 8.69 -1.63 5.88
CA ALA A 39 9.81 -0.70 5.74
C ALA A 39 10.37 -0.68 4.30
N PHE A 40 10.56 -1.86 3.69
CA PHE A 40 10.99 -1.95 2.29
C PHE A 40 9.97 -1.34 1.33
N GLU A 41 8.68 -1.58 1.54
CA GLU A 41 7.59 -0.98 0.75
C GLU A 41 7.69 0.54 0.76
N ASN A 42 7.89 1.16 1.94
CA ASN A 42 8.06 2.60 2.06
C ASN A 42 9.30 3.11 1.29
N ILE A 43 10.45 2.44 1.43
CA ILE A 43 11.69 2.85 0.76
C ILE A 43 11.53 2.76 -0.77
N ILE A 44 10.96 1.66 -1.27
CA ILE A 44 10.72 1.45 -2.70
C ILE A 44 9.71 2.46 -3.22
N TYR A 45 8.61 2.68 -2.49
CA TYR A 45 7.60 3.68 -2.82
C TYR A 45 8.21 5.06 -3.01
N GLN A 46 9.00 5.54 -2.03
CA GLN A 46 9.65 6.85 -2.11
C GLN A 46 10.60 6.93 -3.31
N ARG A 47 11.37 5.88 -3.59
CA ARG A 47 12.29 5.85 -4.72
C ARG A 47 11.57 5.88 -6.06
N ILE A 48 10.47 5.15 -6.20
CA ILE A 48 9.64 5.12 -7.42
C ILE A 48 8.95 6.47 -7.62
N ILE A 49 8.31 7.03 -6.58
CA ILE A 49 7.65 8.34 -6.67
C ILE A 49 8.66 9.44 -7.01
N ASN A 50 9.84 9.43 -6.40
CA ASN A 50 10.87 10.42 -6.72
C ASN A 50 11.36 10.28 -8.17
N PHE A 51 11.52 9.05 -8.67
CA PHE A 51 11.87 8.81 -10.07
C PHE A 51 10.78 9.31 -11.02
N ILE A 52 9.52 8.95 -10.75
CA ILE A 52 8.36 9.39 -11.53
C ILE A 52 8.27 10.92 -11.53
N ASN A 53 8.36 11.57 -10.37
CA ASN A 53 8.30 13.03 -10.25
C ASN A 53 9.45 13.75 -10.96
N LYS A 54 10.64 13.14 -10.99
CA LYS A 54 11.81 13.68 -11.68
C LYS A 54 11.69 13.59 -13.20
N HIS A 55 11.00 12.57 -13.72
CA HIS A 55 10.96 12.26 -15.14
C HIS A 55 9.58 12.44 -15.79
N GLN A 56 8.53 12.71 -15.00
CA GLN A 56 7.18 13.01 -15.48
C GLN A 56 6.69 14.33 -14.87
N HIS A 57 6.30 15.29 -15.72
CA HIS A 57 5.68 16.58 -15.36
C HIS A 57 4.26 16.44 -14.75
N ILE A 58 3.86 15.25 -14.29
CA ILE A 58 2.47 14.94 -13.90
C ILE A 58 1.98 15.81 -12.73
N ASN A 59 2.86 16.13 -11.77
CA ASN A 59 2.48 16.96 -10.63
C ASN A 59 2.21 18.43 -10.98
N MET A 60 2.70 18.94 -12.12
CA MET A 60 2.44 20.33 -12.52
C MET A 60 1.00 20.55 -13.00
N ILE A 61 0.31 19.50 -13.48
CA ILE A 61 -1.06 19.61 -13.99
C ILE A 61 -2.07 19.53 -12.84
N PHE A 62 -1.92 18.58 -11.92
CA PHE A 62 -2.81 18.47 -10.75
C PHE A 62 -2.66 19.64 -9.76
N ALA A 63 -1.43 20.12 -9.51
CA ALA A 63 -1.21 21.27 -8.62
C ALA A 63 -1.78 22.59 -9.19
N LYS A 64 -1.76 22.77 -10.52
CA LYS A 64 -2.41 23.92 -11.16
C LYS A 64 -3.94 23.85 -11.09
N ILE A 65 -4.53 22.66 -11.23
CA ILE A 65 -5.98 22.46 -11.15
C ILE A 65 -6.50 22.68 -9.73
N THR A 66 -5.80 22.19 -8.69
CA THR A 66 -6.18 22.42 -7.29
C THR A 66 -5.98 23.88 -6.83
N ALA A 67 -5.02 24.61 -7.42
CA ALA A 67 -4.81 26.04 -7.12
C ALA A 67 -5.79 26.97 -7.85
N GLN A 68 -6.40 26.55 -8.97
CA GLN A 68 -7.38 27.33 -9.73
C GLN A 68 -8.81 27.21 -9.19
N SER A 69 -9.13 26.22 -8.34
CA SER A 69 -10.46 26.01 -7.76
C SER A 69 -10.70 26.73 -6.42
N GLN A 70 -9.85 27.71 -6.07
CA GLN A 70 -10.01 28.60 -4.91
C GLN A 70 -10.20 30.08 -5.34
N LEU A 71 -10.63 30.31 -6.59
CA LEU A 71 -11.14 31.58 -7.09
C LEU A 71 -12.52 31.36 -7.70
#